data_AF-A0A9P1CZM9-F1
#
_entry.id   AF-A0A9P1CZM9-F1
#
_cell.length_a   1.000
_cell.length_b   1.000
_cell.length_c   1.000
_cell.angle_alpha   90.00
_cell.angle_beta   90.00
_cell.angle_gamma   90.00
#
_symmetry.space_group_name_H-M   'P 1'
#
loop_
_entity.id
_entity.type
_entity.pdbx_description
1 polymer ?
#
loop_
_entity_poly.entity_id
_entity_poly.type
_entity_poly.pdbx_seq_one_letter_code
_entity_poly.pdbx_strand_id
1 'polypeptide(L)'
;MEKAASSSDAAASTAAPATTLPAPIAPAPQHPPPFFPLRDFLKESGVCDLPRVRVIDVGAMFLSEAEEIWQPLQRRGHCESVVGFEPCTEECERLNSSVSSLKTSEDGSDSTESTAFRFLPWALGDGSRGQFRRCSAAMTSSMLEPNIPLLRRFVQLEEVTTVVERSEMATRRLDDLLPEIPGGGVDYLKIDVQGFELAVLKGAQKALQDTLVVHTEVEFVEMYERQPLFAEVDQFLRGNGFVFHRFSSVHGRPMKPLHFAANPLQPISQQLWADAVYVKDMWELGQSQDS
;
A
#
# COMPACT_ATOMS: atom_id res chain seq x y z
N MET A 1 -51.78 -75.57 16.31
CA MET A 1 -51.12 -74.46 15.58
C MET A 1 -51.42 -73.19 16.36
N GLU A 2 -50.34 -72.48 16.70
CA GLU A 2 -50.23 -71.33 17.62
C GLU A 2 -51.24 -70.21 17.37
N LYS A 3 -51.97 -69.75 18.40
CA LYS A 3 -51.70 -68.58 19.29
C LYS A 3 -51.62 -67.23 18.55
N ALA A 4 -52.57 -66.34 18.83
CA ALA A 4 -52.29 -64.98 19.28
C ALA A 4 -53.59 -64.32 19.79
N ALA A 5 -53.61 -64.03 21.09
CA ALA A 5 -54.67 -63.31 21.78
C ALA A 5 -54.42 -61.80 21.68
N SER A 6 -55.52 -61.06 21.54
CA SER A 6 -55.62 -59.62 21.66
C SER A 6 -55.23 -59.15 23.08
N SER A 7 -54.32 -58.19 23.18
CA SER A 7 -54.28 -57.24 24.29
C SER A 7 -53.71 -55.89 23.82
N SER A 8 -54.30 -54.85 24.39
CA SER A 8 -54.04 -53.42 24.24
C SER A 8 -52.58 -53.00 24.38
N ASP A 9 -52.18 -51.95 23.66
CA ASP A 9 -51.39 -50.88 24.27
C ASP A 9 -51.54 -49.56 23.53
N ALA A 10 -51.80 -48.51 24.32
CA ALA A 10 -51.93 -47.13 23.87
C ALA A 10 -50.53 -46.57 23.59
N ALA A 11 -50.25 -46.24 22.33
CA ALA A 11 -49.01 -45.56 21.97
C ALA A 11 -49.08 -44.08 22.42
N ALA A 12 -48.49 -43.79 23.56
CA ALA A 12 -48.19 -42.43 23.98
C ALA A 12 -47.15 -41.81 23.02
N SER A 13 -47.59 -40.84 22.23
CA SER A 13 -46.72 -40.01 21.40
C SER A 13 -45.89 -39.09 22.29
N THR A 14 -44.64 -39.47 22.54
CA THR A 14 -43.65 -38.56 23.14
C THR A 14 -43.09 -37.67 22.03
N ALA A 15 -43.64 -36.46 21.89
CA ALA A 15 -43.04 -35.42 21.07
C ALA A 15 -41.66 -35.06 21.62
N ALA A 16 -40.64 -35.11 20.77
CA ALA A 16 -39.29 -34.64 21.10
C ALA A 16 -39.34 -33.15 21.46
N PRO A 17 -38.54 -32.69 22.44
CA PRO A 17 -38.52 -31.29 22.82
C PRO A 17 -38.03 -30.46 21.62
N ALA A 18 -38.82 -29.46 21.23
CA ALA A 18 -38.45 -28.52 20.19
C ALA A 18 -37.15 -27.81 20.60
N THR A 19 -36.07 -28.10 19.89
CA THR A 19 -34.82 -27.35 19.98
C THR A 19 -35.09 -25.94 19.50
N THR A 20 -35.27 -25.01 20.44
CA THR A 20 -35.31 -23.57 20.14
C THR A 20 -33.97 -23.18 19.54
N LEU A 21 -33.96 -22.87 18.25
CA LEU A 21 -32.81 -22.24 17.61
C LEU A 21 -32.48 -20.94 18.37
N PRO A 22 -31.19 -20.67 18.65
CA PRO A 22 -30.81 -19.42 19.29
C PRO A 22 -31.29 -18.24 18.44
N ALA A 23 -31.81 -17.20 19.10
CA ALA A 23 -32.28 -16.00 18.44
C ALA A 23 -31.18 -15.44 17.51
N PRO A 24 -31.55 -14.88 16.34
CA PRO A 24 -30.57 -14.30 15.43
C PRO A 24 -29.74 -13.25 16.16
N ILE A 25 -28.43 -13.45 16.19
CA ILE A 25 -27.47 -12.50 16.75
C ILE A 25 -27.66 -11.19 15.97
N ALA A 26 -27.92 -10.10 16.68
CA ALA A 26 -28.06 -8.78 16.07
C ALA A 26 -26.85 -8.51 15.17
N PRO A 27 -27.04 -7.88 13.99
CA PRO A 27 -25.94 -7.61 13.08
C PRO A 27 -24.86 -6.82 13.84
N ALA A 28 -23.62 -7.33 13.78
CA ALA A 28 -22.48 -6.66 14.37
C ALA A 28 -22.43 -5.21 13.85
N PRO A 29 -22.03 -4.23 14.69
CA PRO A 29 -21.93 -2.84 14.27
C PRO A 29 -21.09 -2.73 12.98
N GLN A 30 -21.56 -1.94 12.01
CA GLN A 30 -20.91 -1.73 10.71
C GLN A 30 -19.61 -0.90 10.79
N HIS A 31 -19.08 -0.72 12.00
CA HIS A 31 -17.82 -0.02 12.18
C HIS A 31 -16.66 -0.97 11.87
N PRO A 32 -15.57 -0.48 11.26
CA PRO A 32 -14.37 -1.29 11.14
C PRO A 32 -13.95 -1.76 12.55
N PRO A 33 -13.41 -2.98 12.69
CA PRO A 33 -12.92 -3.46 13.96
C PRO A 33 -11.89 -2.48 14.53
N PRO A 34 -11.83 -2.31 15.86
CA PRO A 34 -10.85 -1.41 16.47
C PRO A 34 -9.44 -1.87 16.13
N PHE A 35 -8.53 -0.91 15.96
CA PHE A 35 -7.12 -1.21 15.76
C PHE A 35 -6.58 -1.95 17.00
N PHE A 36 -6.01 -3.14 16.79
CA PHE A 36 -5.36 -3.89 17.86
C PHE A 36 -3.87 -3.53 17.90
N PRO A 37 -3.36 -2.88 18.96
CA PRO A 37 -1.96 -2.48 19.07
C PRO A 37 -1.09 -3.69 19.42
N LEU A 38 -0.91 -4.61 18.47
CA LEU A 38 -0.18 -5.87 18.66
C LEU A 38 1.20 -5.65 19.28
N ARG A 39 1.93 -4.60 18.86
CA ARG A 39 3.25 -4.28 19.38
C ARG A 39 3.23 -3.93 20.87
N ASP A 40 2.26 -3.12 21.30
CA ASP A 40 2.13 -2.74 22.71
C ASP A 40 1.73 -3.96 23.54
N PHE A 41 0.78 -4.77 23.03
CA PHE A 41 0.41 -6.03 23.65
C PHE A 41 1.59 -7.00 23.80
N LEU A 42 2.45 -7.14 22.78
CA LEU A 42 3.63 -8.00 22.83
C LEU A 42 4.65 -7.49 23.87
N LYS A 43 4.88 -6.18 23.94
CA LYS A 43 5.73 -5.56 24.96
C LYS A 43 5.18 -5.79 26.37
N GLU A 44 3.88 -5.56 26.58
CA GLU A 44 3.19 -5.83 27.85
C GLU A 44 3.26 -7.31 28.23
N SER A 45 3.30 -8.20 27.23
CA SER A 45 3.45 -9.65 27.39
C SER A 45 4.91 -10.09 27.61
N GLY A 46 5.85 -9.15 27.74
CA GLY A 46 7.26 -9.44 28.03
C GLY A 46 8.13 -9.75 26.81
N VAL A 47 7.64 -9.52 25.59
CA VAL A 47 8.49 -9.58 24.38
C VAL A 47 9.32 -8.31 24.31
N CYS A 48 10.55 -8.42 24.80
CA CYS A 48 11.59 -7.40 24.64
C CYS A 48 12.25 -7.54 23.25
N ASP A 49 12.76 -6.44 22.70
CA ASP A 49 13.54 -6.42 21.44
C ASP A 49 12.77 -6.75 20.15
N LEU A 50 11.58 -6.15 19.98
CA LEU A 50 10.87 -6.23 18.71
C LEU A 50 11.62 -5.47 17.60
N PRO A 51 11.82 -6.10 16.41
CA PRO A 51 12.57 -5.50 15.32
C PRO A 51 11.97 -4.16 14.88
N ARG A 52 12.84 -3.32 14.32
CA ARG A 52 12.47 -2.05 13.68
C ARG A 52 12.39 -2.26 12.16
N VAL A 53 11.60 -1.42 11.51
CA VAL A 53 11.22 -1.54 10.10
C VAL A 53 12.17 -0.71 9.23
N ARG A 54 12.73 -1.32 8.20
CA ARG A 54 13.48 -0.63 7.13
C ARG A 54 12.52 -0.27 6.00
N VAL A 55 12.43 1.01 5.69
CA VAL A 55 11.51 1.57 4.70
C VAL A 55 12.26 1.96 3.44
N ILE A 56 11.71 1.59 2.30
CA ILE A 56 12.08 2.15 1.00
C ILE A 56 10.89 2.93 0.44
N ASP A 57 11.14 4.17 0.05
CA ASP A 57 10.16 5.09 -0.52
C ASP A 57 10.53 5.43 -1.96
N VAL A 58 9.80 4.90 -2.92
CA VAL A 58 10.01 5.16 -4.35
C VAL A 58 9.04 6.23 -4.81
N GLY A 59 9.58 7.33 -5.35
CA GLY A 59 8.82 8.56 -5.60
C GLY A 59 8.61 9.34 -4.31
N ALA A 60 9.73 9.71 -3.67
CA ALA A 60 9.76 10.21 -2.29
C ALA A 60 9.44 11.71 -2.12
N MET A 61 8.82 12.35 -3.10
CA MET A 61 8.44 13.76 -3.06
C MET A 61 7.47 14.03 -1.90
N PHE A 62 7.82 14.94 -0.98
CA PHE A 62 6.89 15.30 0.10
C PHE A 62 5.89 16.35 -0.39
N LEU A 63 4.61 16.04 -0.24
CA LEU A 63 3.55 17.01 -0.47
C LEU A 63 3.33 17.83 0.81
N SER A 64 3.35 19.15 0.69
CA SER A 64 3.37 20.10 1.84
C SER A 64 2.20 19.99 2.82
N GLU A 65 1.14 19.25 2.48
CA GLU A 65 -0.09 19.13 3.26
C GLU A 65 -0.35 17.70 3.77
N ALA A 66 0.51 16.72 3.46
CA ALA A 66 0.31 15.33 3.82
C ALA A 66 1.48 14.77 4.65
N GLU A 67 1.15 14.00 5.69
CA GLU A 67 2.11 13.17 6.39
C GLU A 67 2.46 11.96 5.51
N GLU A 68 3.74 11.61 5.38
CA GLU A 68 4.11 10.38 4.67
C GLU A 68 3.59 9.14 5.39
N ILE A 69 3.17 8.15 4.62
CA ILE A 69 2.51 6.94 5.13
C ILE A 69 3.36 6.14 6.14
N TRP A 70 4.69 6.28 6.11
CA TRP A 70 5.62 5.60 7.00
C TRP A 70 6.04 6.45 8.21
N GLN A 71 5.76 7.77 8.24
CA GLN A 71 6.13 8.65 9.35
C GLN A 71 5.56 8.19 10.71
N PRO A 72 4.33 7.63 10.81
CA PRO A 72 3.84 7.09 12.08
C PRO A 72 4.71 5.96 12.66
N LEU A 73 5.41 5.18 11.83
CA LEU A 73 6.37 4.17 12.29
C LEU A 73 7.63 4.84 12.85
N GLN A 74 8.08 5.90 12.20
CA GLN A 74 9.25 6.65 12.60
C GLN A 74 9.04 7.40 13.91
N ARG A 75 7.93 8.14 14.06
CA ARG A 75 7.61 8.91 15.28
C ARG A 75 7.50 8.03 16.53
N ARG A 76 7.06 6.78 16.36
CA ARG A 76 6.97 5.79 17.45
C ARG A 76 8.27 5.02 17.71
N GLY A 77 9.36 5.37 17.03
CA GLY A 77 10.66 4.69 17.16
C GLY A 77 10.66 3.26 16.60
N HIS A 78 9.74 2.93 15.70
CA HIS A 78 9.62 1.59 15.09
C HIS A 78 10.30 1.50 13.73
N CYS A 79 10.78 2.61 13.16
CA CYS A 79 11.48 2.63 11.88
C CYS A 79 12.99 2.73 12.09
N GLU A 80 13.75 1.76 11.60
CA GLU A 80 15.22 1.75 11.64
C GLU A 80 15.80 2.76 10.66
N SER A 81 15.35 2.69 9.40
CA SER A 81 15.86 3.49 8.31
C SER A 81 14.76 3.80 7.29
N VAL A 82 14.92 4.94 6.61
CA VAL A 82 14.15 5.34 5.43
C VAL A 82 15.13 5.68 4.31
N VAL A 83 15.05 4.94 3.21
CA VAL A 83 15.76 5.26 1.97
C VAL A 83 14.75 5.68 0.91
N GLY A 84 14.80 6.94 0.52
CA GLY A 84 13.92 7.50 -0.50
C GLY A 84 14.60 7.65 -1.87
N PHE A 85 13.84 7.51 -2.93
CA PHE A 85 14.27 7.69 -4.32
C PHE A 85 13.43 8.78 -4.98
N GLU A 86 14.07 9.88 -5.36
CA GLU A 86 13.43 11.05 -5.97
C GLU A 86 14.32 11.58 -7.10
N PRO A 87 13.98 11.34 -8.38
CA PRO A 87 14.84 11.70 -9.50
C PRO A 87 15.01 13.21 -9.72
N CYS A 88 14.13 14.05 -9.20
CA CYS A 88 14.30 15.50 -9.23
C CYS A 88 15.39 15.91 -8.24
N THR A 89 16.56 16.31 -8.74
CA THR A 89 17.72 16.67 -7.92
C THR A 89 17.39 17.75 -6.88
N GLU A 90 16.68 18.81 -7.28
CA GLU A 90 16.31 19.92 -6.39
C GLU A 90 15.43 19.43 -5.23
N GLU A 91 14.47 18.56 -5.51
CA GLU A 91 13.59 17.98 -4.50
C GLU A 91 14.35 16.99 -3.60
N CYS A 92 15.19 16.13 -4.16
CA CYS A 92 16.04 15.22 -3.40
C CYS A 92 16.99 15.98 -2.45
N GLU A 93 17.56 17.10 -2.88
CA GLU A 93 18.38 17.97 -2.04
C GLU A 93 17.55 18.63 -0.92
N ARG A 94 16.33 19.09 -1.25
CA ARG A 94 15.39 19.62 -0.26
C ARG A 94 15.02 18.59 0.80
N LEU A 95 14.73 17.35 0.40
CA LEU A 95 14.41 16.23 1.30
C LEU A 95 15.58 15.95 2.25
N ASN A 96 16.80 15.79 1.73
CA ASN A 96 17.99 15.56 2.56
C ASN A 96 18.26 16.72 3.53
N SER A 97 17.99 17.96 3.13
CA SER A 97 18.13 19.14 4.00
C SER A 97 17.07 19.21 5.11
N SER A 98 15.91 18.59 4.87
CA SER A 98 14.75 18.59 5.78
C SER A 98 14.74 17.42 6.77
N VAL A 99 15.67 16.46 6.65
CA VAL A 99 15.75 15.27 7.53
C VAL A 99 15.81 15.64 9.02
N SER A 100 16.43 16.76 9.38
CA SER A 100 16.54 17.20 10.78
C SER A 100 15.18 17.48 11.42
N SER A 101 14.20 17.99 10.66
CA SER A 101 12.85 18.24 11.16
C SER A 101 12.02 16.96 11.32
N LEU A 102 12.42 15.86 10.68
CA LEU A 102 11.78 14.56 10.85
C LEU A 102 12.23 13.84 12.13
N LYS A 103 13.35 14.24 12.74
CA LYS A 103 13.96 13.53 13.88
C LYS A 103 13.30 13.80 15.23
N THR A 104 12.29 14.67 15.32
CA THR A 104 11.58 14.98 16.57
C THR A 104 10.54 13.91 16.90
N SER A 105 10.73 13.19 18.01
CA SER A 105 9.73 12.30 18.62
C SER A 105 8.60 13.10 19.28
N GLU A 106 7.37 12.54 19.33
CA GLU A 106 6.21 13.21 19.95
C GLU A 106 6.38 13.41 21.47
N ASP A 107 7.19 12.57 22.09
CA ASP A 107 7.39 12.44 23.53
C ASP A 107 8.51 13.36 24.05
N GLY A 108 9.26 14.03 23.16
CA GLY A 108 10.42 14.86 23.53
C GLY A 108 11.53 14.09 24.26
N SER A 109 11.41 12.77 24.33
CA SER A 109 12.41 11.90 24.94
C SER A 109 13.53 11.66 23.93
N ASP A 110 14.76 11.81 24.42
CA ASP A 110 16.00 11.51 23.71
C ASP A 110 16.11 9.97 23.60
N SER A 111 15.18 9.33 22.89
CA SER A 111 15.23 7.89 22.66
C SER A 111 16.42 7.62 21.75
N THR A 112 17.40 6.91 22.29
CA THR A 112 18.78 6.68 21.82
C THR A 112 18.92 6.00 20.45
N GLU A 113 17.84 5.85 19.68
CA GLU A 113 17.86 5.16 18.39
C GLU A 113 17.14 5.97 17.30
N SER A 114 17.80 7.04 16.84
CA SER A 114 17.29 7.86 15.74
C SER A 114 17.14 7.04 14.46
N THR A 115 16.01 7.17 13.77
CA THR A 115 15.83 6.65 12.40
C THR A 115 16.90 7.25 11.46
N ALA A 116 17.55 6.39 10.68
CA ALA A 116 18.48 6.83 9.64
C ALA A 116 17.71 7.23 8.38
N PHE A 117 18.07 8.35 7.75
CA PHE A 117 17.43 8.81 6.52
C PHE A 117 18.46 9.00 5.42
N ARG A 118 18.09 8.65 4.19
CA ARG A 118 18.88 8.93 2.98
C ARG A 118 17.97 9.05 1.76
N PHE A 119 18.01 10.17 1.06
CA PHE A 119 17.30 10.35 -0.21
C PHE A 119 18.28 10.37 -1.38
N LEU A 120 17.97 9.65 -2.45
CA LEU A 120 18.85 9.43 -3.60
C LEU A 120 18.20 9.95 -4.89
N PRO A 121 18.97 10.62 -5.78
CA PRO A 121 18.44 11.30 -6.95
C PRO A 121 18.23 10.34 -8.14
N TRP A 122 17.63 9.18 -7.90
CA TRP A 122 17.48 8.12 -8.91
C TRP A 122 16.03 7.76 -9.13
N ALA A 123 15.64 7.60 -10.39
CA ALA A 123 14.39 6.95 -10.75
C ALA A 123 14.57 5.44 -10.66
N LEU A 124 13.62 4.74 -10.02
CA LEU A 124 13.59 3.28 -10.03
C LEU A 124 12.67 2.75 -11.13
N GLY A 125 12.96 1.52 -11.57
CA GLY A 125 12.25 0.85 -12.64
C GLY A 125 12.90 -0.48 -12.98
N ASP A 126 12.74 -0.93 -14.22
CA ASP A 126 13.27 -2.19 -14.73
C ASP A 126 14.72 -2.08 -15.26
N GLY A 127 15.35 -0.91 -15.13
CA GLY A 127 16.68 -0.61 -15.67
C GLY A 127 16.66 -0.04 -17.09
N SER A 128 15.48 0.16 -17.68
CA SER A 128 15.33 0.77 -18.99
C SER A 128 15.61 2.27 -18.98
N ARG A 129 15.84 2.80 -20.19
CA ARG A 129 15.96 4.23 -20.47
C ARG A 129 14.78 4.68 -21.32
N GLY A 130 14.25 5.85 -21.02
CA GLY A 130 13.06 6.38 -21.68
C GLY A 130 12.93 7.89 -21.58
N GLN A 131 11.80 8.39 -22.06
CA GLN A 131 11.44 9.80 -21.92
C GLN A 131 10.67 10.00 -20.61
N PHE A 132 11.16 10.87 -19.74
CA PHE A 132 10.41 11.37 -18.60
C PHE A 132 9.62 12.60 -19.03
N ARG A 133 8.35 12.67 -18.63
CA ARG A 133 7.47 13.81 -18.89
C ARG A 133 7.20 14.52 -17.59
N ARG A 134 7.77 15.71 -17.45
CA ARG A 134 7.40 16.60 -16.37
C ARG A 134 6.05 17.23 -16.71
N CYS A 135 5.08 17.00 -15.85
CA CYS A 135 3.74 17.55 -15.98
C CYS A 135 3.63 18.93 -15.30
N SER A 136 2.56 19.66 -15.59
CA SER A 136 2.27 20.97 -15.01
C SER A 136 2.18 20.91 -13.48
N ALA A 137 1.58 19.85 -12.92
CA ALA A 137 1.77 19.46 -11.53
C ALA A 137 2.89 18.42 -11.44
N ALA A 138 4.00 18.77 -10.75
CA ALA A 138 5.19 17.92 -10.68
C ALA A 138 4.89 16.50 -10.15
N MET A 139 4.01 16.38 -9.16
CA MET A 139 3.53 15.11 -8.59
C MET A 139 2.82 14.18 -9.57
N THR A 140 2.46 14.65 -10.78
CA THR A 140 1.80 13.84 -11.82
C THR A 140 2.74 13.54 -13.00
N SER A 141 4.04 13.76 -12.81
CA SER A 141 5.06 13.49 -13.82
C SER A 141 5.33 11.99 -13.93
N SER A 142 5.60 11.48 -15.13
CA SER A 142 5.72 10.05 -15.36
C SER A 142 6.69 9.69 -16.49
N MET A 143 7.17 8.46 -16.48
CA MET A 143 7.85 7.83 -17.62
C MET A 143 6.87 7.49 -18.77
N LEU A 144 5.56 7.55 -18.51
CA LEU A 144 4.50 7.26 -19.46
C LEU A 144 3.82 8.53 -19.96
N GLU A 145 3.24 8.46 -21.16
CA GLU A 145 2.52 9.59 -21.76
C GLU A 145 1.14 9.76 -21.10
N PRO A 146 0.73 10.95 -20.63
CA PRO A 146 -0.62 11.14 -20.11
C PRO A 146 -1.69 10.84 -21.17
N ASN A 147 -2.71 10.07 -20.81
CA ASN A 147 -3.83 9.74 -21.70
C ASN A 147 -4.81 10.92 -21.77
N ILE A 148 -4.41 12.00 -22.42
CA ILE A 148 -5.18 13.24 -22.53
C ILE A 148 -6.63 13.01 -23.01
N PRO A 149 -6.90 12.15 -24.02
CA PRO A 149 -8.27 11.84 -24.41
C PRO A 149 -9.13 11.34 -23.24
N LEU A 150 -8.61 10.47 -22.37
CA LEU A 150 -9.27 10.03 -21.15
C LEU A 150 -9.36 11.15 -20.12
N LEU A 151 -8.23 11.75 -19.75
CA LEU A 151 -8.11 12.67 -18.62
C LEU A 151 -8.97 13.92 -18.79
N ARG A 152 -9.14 14.43 -20.02
CA ARG A 152 -10.01 15.60 -20.28
C ARG A 152 -11.48 15.39 -19.93
N ARG A 153 -11.91 14.14 -19.79
CA ARG A 153 -13.27 13.79 -19.39
C ARG A 153 -13.51 14.04 -17.90
N PHE A 154 -12.46 14.20 -17.10
CA PHE A 154 -12.54 14.40 -15.66
C PHE A 154 -12.11 15.81 -15.25
N VAL A 155 -12.69 16.32 -14.17
CA VAL A 155 -12.38 17.65 -13.66
C VAL A 155 -10.90 17.74 -13.28
N GLN A 156 -10.22 18.77 -13.82
CA GLN A 156 -8.84 19.18 -13.54
C GLN A 156 -7.72 18.19 -13.95
N LEU A 157 -8.03 16.98 -14.44
CA LEU A 157 -6.98 15.99 -14.73
C LEU A 157 -6.13 16.35 -15.96
N GLU A 158 -6.70 16.84 -17.06
CA GLU A 158 -5.91 17.29 -18.22
C GLU A 158 -4.99 18.46 -17.85
N GLU A 159 -5.52 19.37 -17.03
CA GLU A 159 -4.85 20.60 -16.63
C GLU A 159 -3.62 20.34 -15.75
N VAL A 160 -3.66 19.34 -14.85
CA VAL A 160 -2.53 18.99 -13.97
C VAL A 160 -1.54 18.00 -14.60
N THR A 161 -1.96 17.23 -15.61
CA THR A 161 -1.13 16.25 -16.31
C THR A 161 -0.56 16.77 -17.63
N THR A 162 -0.75 18.05 -17.95
CA THR A 162 -0.22 18.62 -19.19
C THR A 162 1.31 18.58 -19.16
N VAL A 163 1.92 17.91 -20.14
CA VAL A 163 3.39 17.82 -20.26
C VAL A 163 3.97 19.19 -20.57
N VAL A 164 4.86 19.67 -19.70
CA VAL A 164 5.55 20.96 -19.84
C VAL A 164 7.01 20.81 -20.22
N GLU A 165 7.60 19.63 -20.00
CA GLU A 165 8.99 19.33 -20.35
C GLU A 165 9.18 17.84 -20.60
N ARG A 166 10.13 17.51 -21.49
CA ARG A 166 10.56 16.15 -21.76
C ARG A 166 12.06 16.06 -21.59
N SER A 167 12.50 15.07 -20.83
CA SER A 167 13.91 14.78 -20.63
C SER A 167 14.16 13.28 -20.77
N GLU A 168 15.37 12.90 -21.12
CA GLU A 168 15.75 11.50 -21.16
C GLU A 168 16.16 11.06 -19.75
N MET A 169 15.64 9.92 -19.30
CA MET A 169 15.86 9.40 -17.96
C MET A 169 16.18 7.91 -18.00
N ALA A 170 17.20 7.50 -17.26
CA ALA A 170 17.50 6.10 -17.03
C ALA A 170 16.95 5.68 -15.68
N THR A 171 16.29 4.53 -15.64
CA THR A 171 15.83 3.92 -14.39
C THR A 171 16.87 2.95 -13.84
N ARG A 172 16.86 2.74 -12.53
CA ARG A 172 17.67 1.72 -11.86
C ARG A 172 16.78 0.66 -11.25
N ARG A 173 17.25 -0.59 -11.25
CA ARG A 173 16.56 -1.66 -10.53
C ARG A 173 16.87 -1.54 -9.05
N LEU A 174 15.86 -1.69 -8.20
CA LEU A 174 16.05 -1.70 -6.75
C LEU A 174 17.03 -2.81 -6.34
N ASP A 175 16.95 -3.97 -6.99
CA ASP A 175 17.82 -5.12 -6.74
C ASP A 175 19.31 -4.81 -6.91
N ASP A 176 19.67 -3.89 -7.81
CA ASP A 176 21.06 -3.50 -8.05
C ASP A 176 21.59 -2.55 -6.97
N LEU A 177 20.68 -1.93 -6.21
CA LEU A 177 20.98 -0.91 -5.19
C LEU A 177 20.92 -1.47 -3.76
N LEU A 178 20.43 -2.70 -3.55
CA LEU A 178 20.38 -3.36 -2.24
C LEU A 178 21.70 -3.28 -1.46
N PRO A 179 22.90 -3.45 -2.06
CA PRO A 179 24.16 -3.33 -1.33
C PRO A 179 24.45 -1.92 -0.79
N GLU A 180 23.82 -0.89 -1.35
CA GLU A 180 23.99 0.51 -0.97
C GLU A 180 22.97 0.98 0.08
N ILE A 181 21.94 0.16 0.33
CA ILE A 181 20.87 0.43 1.29
C ILE A 181 21.34 -0.02 2.69
N PRO A 182 21.29 0.85 3.72
CA PRO A 182 21.62 0.47 5.10
C PRO A 182 20.83 -0.76 5.55
N GLY A 183 21.53 -1.76 6.08
CA GLY A 183 20.92 -3.02 6.52
C GLY A 183 20.60 -4.01 5.38
N GLY A 184 20.86 -3.66 4.12
CA GLY A 184 20.86 -4.59 2.98
C GLY A 184 19.50 -5.18 2.59
N GLY A 185 18.40 -4.66 3.11
CA GLY A 185 17.06 -5.20 2.85
C GLY A 185 15.95 -4.17 3.06
N VAL A 186 14.72 -4.59 2.78
CA VAL A 186 13.52 -3.78 2.83
C VAL A 186 12.42 -4.58 3.52
N ASP A 187 11.79 -3.99 4.53
CA ASP A 187 10.64 -4.60 5.20
C ASP A 187 9.34 -3.96 4.69
N TYR A 188 9.39 -2.66 4.41
CA TYR A 188 8.28 -1.87 3.88
C TYR A 188 8.70 -1.16 2.59
N LEU A 189 8.08 -1.51 1.47
CA LEU A 189 8.30 -0.89 0.17
C LEU A 189 7.09 -0.03 -0.20
N LYS A 190 7.28 1.29 -0.24
CA LYS A 190 6.32 2.24 -0.80
C LYS A 190 6.68 2.59 -2.24
N ILE A 191 5.70 2.59 -3.14
CA ILE A 191 5.88 2.93 -4.55
C ILE A 191 4.76 3.88 -4.99
N ASP A 192 5.12 5.06 -5.45
CA ASP A 192 4.22 6.01 -6.11
C ASP A 192 5.04 6.71 -7.22
N VAL A 193 4.92 6.22 -8.45
CA VAL A 193 5.71 6.69 -9.59
C VAL A 193 4.83 6.98 -10.81
N GLN A 194 3.55 7.25 -10.55
CA GLN A 194 2.55 7.70 -11.52
C GLN A 194 2.49 6.80 -12.77
N GLY A 195 2.23 5.51 -12.55
CA GLY A 195 1.99 4.52 -13.60
C GLY A 195 3.17 3.64 -14.00
N PHE A 196 4.32 3.81 -13.37
CA PHE A 196 5.51 2.98 -13.61
C PHE A 196 5.76 1.92 -12.52
N GLU A 197 4.77 1.66 -11.67
CA GLU A 197 4.84 0.83 -10.47
C GLU A 197 5.25 -0.60 -10.80
N LEU A 198 4.63 -1.20 -11.83
CA LEU A 198 4.97 -2.58 -12.23
C LEU A 198 6.42 -2.70 -12.73
N ALA A 199 6.97 -1.66 -13.33
CA ALA A 199 8.37 -1.66 -13.76
C ALA A 199 9.31 -1.59 -12.55
N VAL A 200 8.99 -0.78 -11.55
CA VAL A 200 9.72 -0.75 -10.25
C VAL A 200 9.67 -2.13 -9.59
N LEU A 201 8.48 -2.74 -9.51
CA LEU A 201 8.28 -4.07 -8.92
C LEU A 201 9.08 -5.16 -9.67
N LYS A 202 9.12 -5.11 -11.01
CA LYS A 202 9.96 -6.02 -11.82
C LYS A 202 11.45 -5.82 -11.59
N GLY A 203 11.89 -4.61 -11.25
CA GLY A 203 13.26 -4.30 -10.85
C GLY A 203 13.60 -4.62 -9.39
N ALA A 204 12.65 -5.15 -8.61
CA ALA A 204 12.76 -5.36 -7.17
C ALA A 204 12.56 -6.84 -6.75
N GLN A 205 12.71 -7.79 -7.67
CA GLN A 205 12.37 -9.21 -7.39
C GLN A 205 13.14 -9.80 -6.21
N LYS A 206 14.43 -9.48 -6.06
CA LYS A 206 15.22 -9.92 -4.89
C LYS A 206 14.77 -9.20 -3.64
N ALA A 207 14.57 -7.88 -3.72
CA ALA A 207 14.08 -7.07 -2.60
C ALA A 207 12.73 -7.58 -2.06
N LEU A 208 11.83 -8.02 -2.95
CA LEU A 208 10.51 -8.56 -2.63
C LEU A 208 10.54 -9.92 -1.89
N GLN A 209 11.69 -10.61 -1.85
CA GLN A 209 11.82 -11.86 -1.09
C GLN A 209 11.74 -11.58 0.41
N ASP A 210 12.38 -10.50 0.86
CA ASP A 210 12.43 -10.09 2.28
C ASP A 210 11.37 -9.05 2.64
N THR A 211 10.75 -8.41 1.65
CA THR A 211 9.71 -7.39 1.87
C THR A 211 8.47 -7.98 2.53
N LEU A 212 8.02 -7.37 3.63
CA LEU A 212 6.83 -7.76 4.38
C LEU A 212 5.58 -7.00 3.95
N VAL A 213 5.74 -5.73 3.58
CA VAL A 213 4.64 -4.84 3.17
C VAL A 213 5.01 -4.13 1.88
N VAL A 214 4.11 -4.18 0.90
CA VAL A 214 4.16 -3.32 -0.29
C VAL A 214 2.97 -2.38 -0.24
N HIS A 215 3.22 -1.08 -0.29
CA HIS A 215 2.21 -0.03 -0.41
C HIS A 215 2.42 0.67 -1.75
N THR A 216 1.50 0.51 -2.68
CA THR A 216 1.67 1.03 -4.04
C THR A 216 0.42 1.71 -4.55
N GLU A 217 0.58 2.77 -5.32
CA GLU A 217 -0.50 3.31 -6.14
C GLU A 217 -0.92 2.25 -7.18
N VAL A 218 -2.22 2.19 -7.47
CA VAL A 218 -2.82 1.31 -8.49
C VAL A 218 -3.97 2.00 -9.19
N GLU A 219 -4.13 1.73 -10.48
CA GLU A 219 -5.08 2.44 -11.33
C GLU A 219 -6.16 1.53 -11.90
N PHE A 220 -7.37 2.07 -12.02
CA PHE A 220 -8.53 1.38 -12.57
C PHE A 220 -8.86 1.83 -13.99
N VAL A 221 -8.20 2.90 -14.45
CA VAL A 221 -8.26 3.40 -15.82
C VAL A 221 -6.85 3.81 -16.25
N GLU A 222 -6.60 3.75 -17.55
CA GLU A 222 -5.30 4.06 -18.16
C GLU A 222 -5.05 5.59 -18.16
N MET A 223 -4.70 6.14 -16.99
CA MET A 223 -4.40 7.57 -16.82
C MET A 223 -3.18 7.98 -17.65
N TYR A 224 -2.24 7.07 -17.81
CA TYR A 224 -1.11 7.18 -18.74
C TYR A 224 -1.15 6.05 -19.78
N GLU A 225 -0.75 6.33 -21.01
CA GLU A 225 -0.76 5.38 -22.12
C GLU A 225 0.10 4.13 -21.82
N ARG A 226 -0.53 2.97 -21.95
CA ARG A 226 -0.03 1.62 -21.67
C ARG A 226 0.41 1.40 -20.22
N GLN A 227 -0.14 2.20 -19.31
CA GLN A 227 0.01 2.01 -17.87
C GLN A 227 -0.59 0.66 -17.45
N PRO A 228 0.13 -0.13 -16.64
CA PRO A 228 -0.43 -1.31 -16.00
C PRO A 228 -1.60 -0.93 -15.10
N LEU A 229 -2.69 -1.69 -15.13
CA LEU A 229 -3.80 -1.46 -14.21
C LEU A 229 -3.67 -2.30 -12.93
N PHE A 230 -4.53 -2.04 -11.95
CA PHE A 230 -4.62 -2.78 -10.68
C PHE A 230 -4.52 -4.30 -10.86
N ALA A 231 -5.19 -4.86 -11.88
CA ALA A 231 -5.18 -6.30 -12.13
C ALA A 231 -3.77 -6.85 -12.45
N GLU A 232 -2.94 -6.10 -13.17
CA GLU A 232 -1.58 -6.52 -13.52
C GLU A 232 -0.63 -6.40 -12.31
N VAL A 233 -0.80 -5.35 -11.51
CA VAL A 233 -0.05 -5.15 -10.26
C VAL A 233 -0.42 -6.22 -9.23
N ASP A 234 -1.72 -6.50 -9.03
CA ASP A 234 -2.22 -7.54 -8.12
C ASP A 234 -1.71 -8.93 -8.53
N GLN A 235 -1.81 -9.28 -9.82
CA GLN A 235 -1.29 -10.55 -10.33
C GLN A 235 0.20 -10.69 -10.09
N PHE A 236 0.98 -9.63 -10.33
CA PHE A 236 2.42 -9.67 -10.10
C PHE A 236 2.75 -9.86 -8.62
N LEU A 237 2.13 -9.09 -7.72
CA LEU A 237 2.39 -9.17 -6.28
C LEU A 237 1.97 -10.53 -5.70
N ARG A 238 0.82 -11.06 -6.09
CA ARG A 238 0.41 -12.43 -5.74
C ARG A 238 1.40 -13.48 -6.22
N GLY A 239 1.90 -13.33 -7.45
CA GLY A 239 2.96 -14.18 -7.99
C GLY A 239 4.27 -14.13 -7.20
N ASN A 240 4.49 -13.11 -6.37
CA ASN A 240 5.67 -12.95 -5.49
C ASN A 240 5.35 -13.26 -4.01
N GLY A 241 4.24 -13.94 -3.73
CA GLY A 241 3.88 -14.40 -2.39
C GLY A 241 3.28 -13.32 -1.50
N PHE A 242 2.68 -12.28 -2.09
CA PHE A 242 1.91 -11.28 -1.35
C PHE A 242 0.40 -11.55 -1.44
N VAL A 243 -0.33 -11.14 -0.41
CA VAL A 243 -1.79 -11.10 -0.41
C VAL A 243 -2.26 -9.66 -0.33
N PHE A 244 -3.31 -9.34 -1.08
CA PHE A 244 -3.99 -8.05 -0.95
C PHE A 244 -4.55 -7.92 0.46
N HIS A 245 -4.17 -6.86 1.17
CA HIS A 245 -4.63 -6.60 2.53
C HIS A 245 -5.82 -5.65 2.53
N ARG A 246 -5.66 -4.47 1.93
CA ARG A 246 -6.69 -3.43 1.85
C ARG A 246 -6.30 -2.31 0.89
N PHE A 247 -7.28 -1.47 0.56
CA PHE A 247 -6.99 -0.11 0.10
C PHE A 247 -6.80 0.83 1.31
N SER A 248 -5.74 1.62 1.32
CA SER A 248 -5.52 2.71 2.29
C SER A 248 -6.32 3.95 1.93
N SER A 249 -6.51 4.17 0.63
CA SER A 249 -7.28 5.27 0.05
C SER A 249 -7.94 4.78 -1.24
N VAL A 250 -9.00 5.46 -1.67
CA VAL A 250 -9.58 5.25 -3.00
C VAL A 250 -9.96 6.61 -3.55
N HIS A 251 -9.55 6.88 -4.78
CA HIS A 251 -9.60 8.20 -5.36
C HIS A 251 -10.31 8.23 -6.70
N GLY A 252 -10.68 9.44 -7.09
CA GLY A 252 -11.32 9.70 -8.37
C GLY A 252 -11.48 11.20 -8.60
N ARG A 253 -12.18 11.51 -9.69
CA ARG A 253 -12.62 12.86 -10.03
C ARG A 253 -14.01 12.80 -10.65
N PRO A 254 -14.84 13.83 -10.51
CA PRO A 254 -16.06 13.94 -11.28
C PRO A 254 -15.79 13.89 -12.78
N MET A 255 -16.63 13.16 -13.50
CA MET A 255 -16.66 13.23 -14.96
C MET A 255 -17.38 14.51 -15.38
N LYS A 256 -16.73 15.35 -16.20
CA LYS A 256 -17.31 16.59 -16.75
C LYS A 256 -18.63 16.27 -17.49
N PRO A 257 -19.66 17.12 -17.36
CA PRO A 257 -19.69 18.39 -16.63
C PRO A 257 -20.13 18.28 -15.15
N LEU A 258 -20.29 17.06 -14.61
CA LEU A 258 -20.81 16.83 -13.27
C LEU A 258 -19.77 17.27 -12.21
N HIS A 259 -20.23 17.95 -11.15
CA HIS A 259 -19.43 18.29 -9.97
C HIS A 259 -20.35 18.71 -8.81
N PHE A 260 -19.86 18.63 -7.58
CA PHE A 260 -20.55 19.19 -6.41
C PHE A 260 -20.14 20.65 -6.20
N ALA A 261 -21.09 21.53 -5.94
CA ALA A 261 -20.81 22.96 -5.76
C ALA A 261 -19.85 23.25 -4.59
N ALA A 262 -19.96 22.48 -3.50
CA ALA A 262 -19.11 22.65 -2.31
C ALA A 262 -17.69 22.10 -2.50
N ASN A 263 -17.53 21.08 -3.34
CA ASN A 263 -16.23 20.48 -3.64
C ASN A 263 -16.20 19.96 -5.09
N PRO A 264 -15.70 20.77 -6.04
CA PRO A 264 -15.68 20.39 -7.45
C PRO A 264 -14.80 19.18 -7.79
N LEU A 265 -13.91 18.77 -6.87
CA LEU A 265 -13.00 17.64 -7.04
C LEU A 265 -13.48 16.36 -6.36
N GLN A 266 -14.54 16.43 -5.54
CA GLN A 266 -15.08 15.29 -4.82
C GLN A 266 -15.53 14.19 -5.80
N PRO A 267 -14.99 12.97 -5.72
CA PRO A 267 -15.40 11.86 -6.59
C PRO A 267 -16.91 11.57 -6.49
N ILE A 268 -17.52 11.12 -7.59
CA ILE A 268 -18.94 10.73 -7.61
C ILE A 268 -19.08 9.22 -7.42
N SER A 269 -18.82 8.45 -8.47
CA SER A 269 -18.94 6.97 -8.43
C SER A 269 -17.78 6.26 -9.11
N GLN A 270 -17.16 6.89 -10.10
CA GLN A 270 -16.02 6.31 -10.80
C GLN A 270 -14.73 6.49 -9.98
N GLN A 271 -14.15 5.37 -9.59
CA GLN A 271 -12.81 5.28 -9.02
C GLN A 271 -11.79 5.28 -10.16
N LEU A 272 -10.70 6.00 -9.98
CA LEU A 272 -9.66 6.17 -11.01
C LEU A 272 -8.34 5.56 -10.57
N TRP A 273 -7.96 5.78 -9.32
CA TRP A 273 -6.78 5.17 -8.68
C TRP A 273 -7.03 4.93 -7.19
N ALA A 274 -6.13 4.20 -6.54
CA ALA A 274 -6.15 3.93 -5.12
C ALA A 274 -4.74 3.65 -4.61
N ASP A 275 -4.53 3.84 -3.32
CA ASP A 275 -3.39 3.26 -2.64
C ASP A 275 -3.75 1.85 -2.15
N ALA A 276 -2.99 0.85 -2.60
CA ALA A 276 -3.17 -0.54 -2.23
C ALA A 276 -2.05 -1.02 -1.30
N VAL A 277 -2.45 -1.74 -0.25
CA VAL A 277 -1.54 -2.38 0.69
C VAL A 277 -1.59 -3.89 0.49
N TYR A 278 -0.41 -4.47 0.29
CA TYR A 278 -0.17 -5.89 0.22
C TYR A 278 0.75 -6.30 1.36
N VAL A 279 0.51 -7.48 1.91
CA VAL A 279 1.35 -8.07 2.96
C VAL A 279 1.87 -9.42 2.48
N LYS A 280 3.08 -9.78 2.90
CA LYS A 280 3.62 -11.12 2.61
C LYS A 280 2.66 -12.16 3.15
N ASP A 281 2.46 -13.25 2.41
CA ASP A 281 1.60 -14.33 2.87
C ASP A 281 2.24 -15.03 4.08
N MET A 282 1.70 -14.73 5.26
CA MET A 282 2.19 -15.25 6.53
C MET A 282 1.61 -16.63 6.88
N TRP A 283 0.70 -17.18 6.07
CA TRP A 283 0.09 -18.49 6.35
C TRP A 283 1.07 -19.66 6.19
N GLU A 284 2.21 -19.45 5.54
CA GLU A 284 3.24 -20.48 5.29
C GLU A 284 4.48 -20.39 6.20
N LEU A 285 4.50 -19.46 7.18
CA LEU A 285 5.65 -19.22 8.07
C LEU A 285 6.14 -20.43 8.90
N GLY A 286 5.41 -21.55 8.88
CA GLY A 286 5.77 -22.79 9.55
C GLY A 286 6.33 -23.89 8.65
N GLN A 287 6.45 -23.69 7.32
CA GLN A 287 6.86 -24.77 6.40
C GLN A 287 8.29 -24.66 5.86
N SER A 288 8.99 -23.55 6.10
CA SER A 288 10.35 -23.32 5.59
C SER A 288 11.39 -23.27 6.71
N GLN A 289 11.60 -24.40 7.37
CA GLN A 289 12.87 -24.80 8.01
C GLN A 289 12.95 -26.33 8.04
N ASP A 290 13.24 -26.94 6.89
CA ASP A 290 13.81 -28.29 6.76
C ASP A 290 14.06 -28.54 5.26
N SER A 291 15.20 -28.07 4.74
CA SER A 291 15.77 -28.49 3.45
C SER A 291 17.28 -28.37 3.48
#